data_AF-E4N044-F1
#
_entry.id   AF-E4N044-F1
#
_cell.length_a   1.000
_cell.length_b   1.000
_cell.length_c   1.000
_cell.angle_alpha   90.00
_cell.angle_beta   90.00
_cell.angle_gamma   90.00
#
_symmetry.space_group_name_H-M   'P 1'
#
loop_
_entity.id
_entity.type
_entity.pdbx_description
1 polymer ?
#
loop_
_entity_poly.entity_id
_entity_poly.type
_entity_poly.pdbx_seq_one_letter_code
_entity_poly.pdbx_strand_id
1 'polypeptide(L)' 'MQRVAAVLGLETTADVLREGLRRLAVEADEIQAAENIRAYSQGRPAPLPEGVESLTPEELAEADAEIERGIAEGRW' A
#
# COMPACT_ATOMS: atom_id res chain seq x y z
N MET A 1 -16.05 -10.34 12.65
CA MET A 1 -16.66 -11.18 11.60
C MET A 1 -17.79 -10.43 10.88
N GLN A 2 -18.90 -10.07 11.55
CA GLN A 2 -20.05 -9.42 10.89
C GLN A 2 -19.73 -8.10 10.15
N ARG A 3 -18.84 -7.26 10.69
CA ARG A 3 -18.45 -5.99 10.05
C ARG A 3 -17.68 -6.17 8.73
N VAL A 4 -16.80 -7.16 8.67
CA VAL A 4 -16.00 -7.49 7.47
C VAL A 4 -16.89 -8.13 6.41
N ALA A 5 -17.81 -9.01 6.81
CA ALA A 5 -18.79 -9.61 5.92
C ALA A 5 -19.69 -8.55 5.25
N ALA A 6 -20.17 -7.57 6.03
CA ALA A 6 -21.00 -6.48 5.52
C ALA A 6 -20.25 -5.54 4.55
N VAL A 7 -19.00 -5.18 4.85
CA VAL A 7 -18.16 -4.34 3.96
C VAL A 7 -17.84 -5.04 2.64
N LEU A 8 -17.68 -6.37 2.66
CA LEU A 8 -17.33 -7.17 1.50
C LEU A 8 -18.55 -7.78 0.79
N GLY A 9 -19.78 -7.49 1.25
CA GLY A 9 -21.01 -8.03 0.67
C GLY A 9 -21.15 -9.55 0.76
N LEU A 10 -20.55 -10.18 1.78
CA LEU A 10 -20.49 -11.63 1.92
C LEU A 10 -21.64 -12.14 2.79
N GLU A 11 -22.52 -12.94 2.19
CA GLU A 11 -23.78 -13.38 2.80
C GLU A 11 -23.59 -14.50 3.84
N THR A 12 -22.54 -15.31 3.69
CA THR A 12 -22.30 -16.46 4.56
C THR A 12 -20.92 -16.45 5.21
N THR A 13 -20.81 -17.13 6.35
CA THR A 13 -19.51 -17.38 7.01
C THR A 13 -18.51 -18.08 6.10
N ALA A 14 -18.98 -18.96 5.21
CA ALA A 14 -18.12 -19.63 4.24
C ALA A 14 -17.54 -18.65 3.21
N ASP A 15 -18.30 -17.64 2.80
CA ASP A 15 -17.82 -16.62 1.86
C ASP A 15 -16.76 -15.72 2.50
N VAL A 16 -16.96 -15.35 3.77
CA VAL A 16 -15.94 -14.63 4.57
C VAL A 16 -14.64 -15.44 4.66
N LEU A 17 -14.73 -16.75 4.88
CA LEU A 17 -13.56 -17.64 4.94
C LEU A 17 -12.84 -17.74 3.60
N ARG A 18 -13.57 -17.91 2.50
CA ARG A 18 -12.96 -17.97 1.15
C ARG A 18 -12.27 -16.67 0.79
N GLU A 19 -12.92 -15.54 1.04
CA GLU A 19 -12.33 -14.23 0.77
C GLU A 19 -11.12 -13.95 1.68
N GLY A 20 -11.19 -14.37 2.94
CA GLY A 20 -10.05 -14.33 3.86
C GLY A 20 -8.85 -15.12 3.32
N LEU A 21 -9.06 -16.37 2.87
CA LEU A 21 -8.01 -17.18 2.27
C LEU A 21 -7.45 -16.57 0.98
N ARG A 22 -8.31 -16.00 0.13
CA ARG A 22 -7.89 -15.33 -1.12
C ARG A 22 -6.99 -14.12 -0.81
N ARG A 23 -7.36 -13.31 0.17
CA ARG A 23 -6.56 -12.14 0.60
C ARG A 23 -5.22 -12.56 1.18
N LEU A 24 -5.20 -13.58 2.04
CA LEU A 24 -3.95 -14.10 2.59
C LEU A 24 -2.99 -14.58 1.49
N ALA A 25 -3.51 -15.22 0.44
CA ALA A 25 -2.68 -15.62 -0.70
C ALA A 25 -2.07 -14.41 -1.43
N VAL A 26 -2.87 -13.36 -1.68
CA VAL A 26 -2.39 -12.11 -2.30
C VAL A 26 -1.35 -11.42 -1.42
N GLU A 27 -1.60 -11.31 -0.11
CA GLU A 27 -0.66 -10.69 0.83
C GLU A 27 0.67 -11.45 0.88
N ALA A 28 0.64 -12.79 0.81
CA ALA A 28 1.86 -13.59 0.73
C ALA A 28 2.66 -13.31 -0.55
N ASP A 29 2.00 -13.18 -1.70
CA ASP A 29 2.64 -12.81 -2.96
C ASP A 29 3.23 -11.39 -2.91
N GLU A 30 2.53 -10.44 -2.29
CA GLU A 30 2.99 -9.06 -2.09
C GLU A 30 4.23 -8.99 -1.17
N ILE A 31 4.25 -9.77 -0.08
CA ILE A 31 5.41 -9.89 0.80
C ILE A 31 6.61 -10.43 0.03
N GLN A 32 6.42 -11.51 -0.75
CA GLN A 32 7.48 -12.09 -1.55
C GLN A 32 8.00 -11.11 -2.61
N ALA A 33 7.12 -10.35 -3.26
CA ALA A 33 7.49 -9.30 -4.19
C ALA A 33 8.32 -8.20 -3.50
N ALA A 34 7.91 -7.76 -2.32
CA ALA A 34 8.64 -6.76 -1.53
C ALA A 34 10.04 -7.27 -1.11
N GLU A 35 10.17 -8.55 -0.74
CA GLU A 35 11.45 -9.19 -0.46
C GLU A 35 12.34 -9.24 -1.70
N ASN A 36 11.79 -9.59 -2.86
CA ASN A 36 12.53 -9.62 -4.13
C ASN A 36 13.05 -8.22 -4.50
N ILE A 37 12.22 -7.18 -4.33
CA ILE A 37 12.63 -5.79 -4.54
C ILE A 37 13.76 -5.41 -3.59
N ARG A 38 13.63 -5.72 -2.29
CA ARG A 38 14.69 -5.44 -1.31
C ARG A 38 16.00 -6.15 -1.64
N ALA A 39 15.92 -7.42 -2.07
CA ALA A 39 17.08 -8.21 -2.46
C ALA A 39 17.76 -7.65 -3.72
N TYR A 40 16.97 -7.30 -4.74
CA TYR A 40 17.46 -6.68 -5.98
C TYR A 40 18.13 -5.33 -5.71
N SER A 41 17.46 -4.46 -4.94
CA SER A 41 17.97 -3.13 -4.61
C SER A 41 19.08 -3.17 -3.55
N GLN A 42 19.32 -4.31 -2.90
CA GLN A 42 20.33 -4.49 -1.84
C GLN A 42 20.17 -3.47 -0.70
N GLY A 43 18.93 -3.13 -0.34
CA GLY A 43 18.64 -2.08 0.63
C GLY A 43 18.95 -0.64 0.18
N ARG A 44 19.38 -0.44 -1.07
CA ARG A 44 19.51 0.90 -1.66
C ARG A 44 18.15 1.40 -2.15
N PRO A 45 17.91 2.72 -2.10
CA PRO A 45 16.77 3.31 -2.80
C PRO A 45 16.80 2.94 -4.28
N ALA A 46 15.62 2.83 -4.90
CA ALA A 46 15.54 2.72 -6.35
C ALA A 46 16.24 3.94 -6.99
N PRO A 47 17.01 3.76 -8.07
CA PRO A 47 17.60 4.89 -8.77
C PRO A 47 16.49 5.80 -9.31
N LEU A 48 16.73 7.10 -9.26
CA LEU A 48 15.84 8.05 -9.90
C LEU A 48 15.85 7.83 -11.42
N PRO A 49 14.69 7.98 -12.09
CA PRO A 49 14.65 8.01 -13.54
C PRO A 49 15.56 9.11 -14.11
N GLU A 50 16.03 8.93 -15.33
CA GLU A 50 16.90 9.92 -15.98
C GLU A 50 16.21 11.29 -16.07
N GLY A 51 16.94 12.35 -15.67
CA GLY A 51 16.42 13.72 -15.64
C GLY A 51 15.52 14.05 -14.44
N VAL A 52 15.30 13.12 -13.51
CA VAL A 52 14.56 13.39 -12.27
C VAL A 52 15.54 13.74 -11.15
N GLU A 53 15.42 14.95 -10.63
CA GLU A 53 16.16 15.38 -9.44
C GLU A 53 15.49 14.85 -8.17
N SER A 54 16.31 14.56 -7.15
CA SER A 54 15.78 14.19 -5.83
C SER A 54 15.16 15.41 -5.18
N LEU A 55 14.01 15.23 -4.53
CA LEU A 55 13.47 16.23 -3.63
C LEU A 55 14.43 16.48 -2.47
N THR A 56 14.52 17.74 -2.06
CA THR A 56 15.12 18.15 -0.79
C THR A 56 14.24 17.72 0.38
N PRO A 57 14.81 17.59 1.59
CA PRO A 57 14.02 17.28 2.79
C PRO A 57 12.88 18.28 3.03
N GLU A 58 13.09 19.56 2.72
CA GLU A 58 12.09 20.61 2.84
C GLU A 58 10.93 20.42 1.86
N GLU A 59 11.23 20.12 0.60
CA GLU A 59 10.20 19.84 -0.43
C GLU A 59 9.41 18.56 -0.11
N LEU A 60 10.07 17.55 0.46
CA LEU A 60 9.38 16.33 0.90
C LEU A 60 8.41 16.61 2.05
N ALA A 61 8.84 17.39 3.05
CA ALA A 61 7.98 17.77 4.17
C ALA A 61 6.79 18.63 3.74
N GLU A 62 6.97 19.50 2.74
CA GLU A 62 5.87 20.28 2.16
C GLU A 62 4.86 19.37 1.43
N ALA A 63 5.36 18.39 0.66
CA ALA A 63 4.51 17.41 -0.01
C ALA A 63 3.69 16.57 0.99
N ASP A 64 4.31 16.10 2.08
CA ASP A 64 3.62 15.39 3.16
C ASP A 64 2.50 16.25 3.76
N ALA A 65 2.78 17.53 4.04
CA ALA A 65 1.77 18.46 4.58
C ALA A 65 0.63 18.77 3.59
N GLU A 66 0.89 18.74 2.28
CA GLU A 66 -0.15 18.89 1.25
C GLU A 66 -1.07 17.66 1.20
N ILE A 67 -0.49 16.46 1.28
CA ILE A 67 -1.24 15.19 1.33
C ILE A 67 -2.16 15.17 2.56
N GLU A 68 -1.63 15.48 3.74
CA GLU A 68 -2.42 15.52 4.98
C GLU A 68 -3.58 16.50 4.90
N ARG A 69 -3.34 17.68 4.33
CA ARG A 69 -4.39 18.70 4.11
C ARG A 69 -5.46 18.20 3.14
N GLY A 70 -5.05 17.55 2.06
CA GLY A 70 -5.96 16.96 1.08
C GLY A 70 -6.88 15.89 1.67
N ILE A 71 -6.35 15.04 2.56
CA ILE A 71 -7.11 14.03 3.31
C ILE A 71 -8.08 14.73 4.29
N ALA A 72 -7.62 15.73 5.05
CA ALA A 72 -8.45 16.44 6.00
C ALA A 72 -9.63 17.18 5.34
N GLU A 73 -9.44 17.67 4.12
CA GLU A 73 -10.46 18.34 3.31
C GLU A 73 -11.35 17.36 2.52
N GLY A 74 -11.08 16.04 2.60
CA GLY A 74 -11.85 15.01 1.89
C GLY A 74 -11.68 15.01 0.37
N ARG A 75 -10.55 15.54 -0.13
CA ARG A 75 -10.20 15.50 -1.57
C ARG A 75 -9.59 14.17 -1.98
N TRP A 76 -9.06 13.41 -1.02
CA TRP A 76 -8.40 12.11 -1.18
C TRP A 76 -8.79 11.17 -0.04
#